data_AF-A0A151EW40-F1
#
_entry.id   AF-A0A151EW40-F1
#
_cell.length_a   1.000
_cell.length_b   1.000
_cell.length_c   1.000
_cell.angle_alpha   90.00
_cell.angle_beta   90.00
_cell.angle_gamma   90.00
#
_symmetry.space_group_name_H-M   'P 1'
#
loop_
_entity.id
_entity.type
_entity.pdbx_description
1 polymer ?
#
loop_
_entity_poly.entity_id
_entity_poly.type
_entity_poly.pdbx_seq_one_letter_code
_entity_poly.pdbx_strand_id
1 'polypeptide(L)'
;MEIIACPNCGSTRIYQGRMGEGVLTGYTTRNVCRDCGYQGMPIIFDSETDYKNFIKGKIKDKKLKENKENDIIVKKKKQKIKRPFGINILVSILILQALISAYIYYYIVGIEGTISLWIYYIAIFSISAIILPYGLLKGRGWAWTLGGIMFAMSIPTGIIFFYYITRPHVRVFFGKD
;
A
#
# COMPACT_ATOMS: atom_id res chain seq x y z
N MET A 1 -42.48 18.00 34.56
CA MET A 1 -42.87 17.34 33.29
C MET A 1 -41.71 16.45 32.92
N GLU A 2 -41.90 15.15 32.86
CA GLU A 2 -40.84 14.22 32.48
C GLU A 2 -40.59 14.30 30.96
N ILE A 3 -39.36 14.63 30.56
CA ILE A 3 -38.95 14.67 29.16
C ILE A 3 -38.12 13.42 28.88
N ILE A 4 -38.62 12.56 28.01
CA ILE A 4 -37.94 11.35 27.59
C ILE A 4 -37.20 11.65 26.28
N ALA A 5 -35.87 11.50 26.27
CA ALA A 5 -35.06 11.81 25.10
C ALA A 5 -34.01 10.74 24.80
N CYS A 6 -33.63 10.65 23.53
CA CYS A 6 -32.64 9.71 23.04
C CYS A 6 -31.23 10.12 23.52
N PRO A 7 -30.47 9.22 24.16
CA PRO A 7 -29.10 9.52 24.60
C PRO A 7 -28.15 9.79 23.42
N ASN A 8 -28.46 9.29 22.23
CA ASN A 8 -27.59 9.46 21.07
C ASN A 8 -27.82 10.79 20.34
N CYS A 9 -29.06 11.11 19.99
CA CYS A 9 -29.39 12.30 19.17
C CYS A 9 -30.18 13.38 19.90
N GLY A 10 -30.69 13.11 21.11
CA GLY A 10 -31.53 14.04 21.86
C GLY A 10 -32.99 14.11 21.42
N SER A 11 -33.40 13.35 20.40
CA SER A 11 -34.79 13.30 19.97
C SER A 11 -35.72 12.75 21.05
N THR A 12 -36.88 13.37 21.22
CA THR A 12 -37.97 12.88 22.08
C THR A 12 -38.87 11.86 21.37
N ARG A 13 -38.63 11.60 20.07
CA ARG A 13 -39.40 10.64 19.27
C ARG A 13 -38.90 9.22 19.48
N ILE A 14 -39.34 8.62 20.56
CA ILE A 14 -39.00 7.25 20.96
C ILE A 14 -40.25 6.37 20.84
N TYR A 15 -40.09 5.19 20.23
CA TYR A 15 -41.17 4.24 20.02
C TYR A 15 -40.73 2.83 20.41
N GLN A 16 -41.70 1.93 20.60
CA GLN A 16 -41.41 0.54 20.91
C GLN A 16 -41.15 -0.25 19.62
N GLY A 17 -39.93 -0.77 19.48
CA GLY A 17 -39.49 -1.51 18.30
C GLY A 17 -40.24 -2.84 18.11
N ARG A 18 -40.59 -3.15 16.86
CA ARG A 18 -41.31 -4.39 16.49
C ARG A 18 -40.32 -5.50 16.15
N MET A 19 -40.76 -6.77 16.21
CA MET A 19 -39.91 -7.94 15.96
C MET A 19 -39.23 -7.96 14.57
N GLY A 20 -39.76 -7.22 13.59
CA GLY A 20 -39.17 -7.09 12.25
C GLY A 20 -38.03 -6.08 12.11
N GLU A 21 -37.74 -5.29 13.15
CA GLU A 21 -36.75 -4.18 13.09
C GLU A 21 -35.38 -4.59 13.65
N GLY A 22 -35.08 -5.89 13.70
CA GLY A 22 -33.78 -6.41 14.16
C GLY A 22 -33.52 -6.26 15.66
N VAL A 23 -34.57 -6.07 16.47
CA VAL A 23 -34.45 -5.89 17.92
C VAL A 23 -34.33 -7.25 18.62
N LEU A 24 -33.23 -7.46 19.36
CA LEU A 24 -32.95 -8.70 20.08
C LEU A 24 -34.10 -9.03 21.05
N THR A 25 -34.76 -10.16 20.80
CA THR A 25 -35.84 -10.69 21.64
C THR A 25 -35.27 -11.20 22.96
N GLY A 26 -35.31 -10.37 24.01
CA GLY A 26 -34.84 -10.76 25.35
C GLY A 26 -34.71 -9.60 26.35
N TYR A 27 -34.61 -8.35 25.88
CA TYR A 27 -34.55 -7.18 26.77
C TYR A 27 -35.93 -6.61 27.10
N THR A 28 -36.11 -6.23 28.37
CA THR A 28 -37.38 -5.78 28.98
C THR A 28 -37.89 -4.43 28.49
N THR A 29 -37.09 -3.64 27.78
CA THR A 29 -37.51 -2.37 27.17
C THR A 29 -36.99 -2.25 25.73
N ARG A 30 -37.90 -2.21 24.76
CA ARG A 30 -37.61 -2.14 23.31
C ARG A 30 -37.73 -0.71 22.78
N ASN A 31 -37.11 0.25 23.45
CA ASN A 31 -37.20 1.65 23.03
C ASN A 31 -36.21 1.94 21.90
N VAL A 32 -36.73 2.44 20.77
CA VAL A 32 -35.99 2.78 19.57
C VAL A 32 -36.23 4.25 19.23
N CYS A 33 -35.16 4.98 18.93
CA CYS A 33 -35.25 6.36 18.48
C CYS A 33 -35.55 6.42 16.98
N ARG A 34 -36.57 7.19 16.58
CA ARG A 34 -36.97 7.35 15.17
C ARG A 34 -35.94 8.08 14.31
N ASP A 35 -35.14 8.94 14.93
CA ASP A 35 -34.28 9.86 14.19
C ASP A 35 -32.87 9.33 13.94
N CYS A 36 -32.36 8.50 14.84
CA CYS A 36 -31.00 7.95 14.73
C CYS A 36 -30.92 6.43 14.85
N GLY A 37 -32.06 5.74 15.00
CA GLY A 37 -32.12 4.28 15.12
C GLY A 37 -31.52 3.72 16.41
N TYR A 38 -31.17 4.58 17.38
CA TYR A 38 -30.61 4.13 18.66
C TYR A 38 -31.60 3.20 19.38
N GLN A 39 -31.12 1.99 19.72
CA GLN A 39 -31.85 0.99 20.47
C GLN A 39 -31.30 0.96 21.91
N GLY A 40 -32.12 1.28 22.89
CA GLY A 40 -31.68 1.28 24.29
C GLY A 40 -32.57 2.11 25.21
N MET A 41 -32.16 2.21 26.47
CA MET A 41 -32.89 2.96 27.48
C MET A 41 -32.81 4.47 27.19
N PRO A 42 -33.94 5.18 27.10
CA PRO A 42 -33.94 6.62 26.95
C PRO A 42 -33.56 7.31 28.26
N ILE A 43 -33.04 8.53 28.14
CA ILE A 43 -32.76 9.36 29.32
C ILE A 43 -34.06 10.09 29.67
N ILE A 44 -34.43 10.05 30.94
CA ILE A 44 -35.58 10.77 31.49
C ILE A 44 -35.02 12.00 32.20
N PHE A 45 -35.55 13.18 31.85
CA PHE A 45 -35.20 14.45 32.47
C PHE A 45 -36.39 14.97 33.25
N ASP A 46 -36.16 15.34 34.50
CA ASP A 46 -37.19 15.89 35.39
C ASP A 46 -37.52 17.36 35.08
N SER A 47 -36.58 18.06 34.43
CA SER A 47 -36.68 19.48 34.10
C SER A 47 -36.35 19.78 32.62
N GLU A 48 -37.03 20.79 32.07
CA GLU A 48 -36.72 21.29 30.72
C GLU A 48 -35.34 21.94 30.64
N THR A 49 -34.86 22.50 31.75
CA THR A 49 -33.52 23.08 31.87
C THR A 49 -32.43 22.03 31.69
N ASP A 50 -32.58 20.85 32.27
CA ASP A 50 -31.60 19.76 32.15
C ASP A 50 -31.56 19.20 30.74
N TYR A 51 -32.73 19.04 30.11
CA TYR A 51 -32.81 18.65 28.70
C TYR A 51 -32.12 19.66 27.77
N LYS A 52 -32.35 20.97 27.97
CA LYS A 52 -31.69 22.02 27.19
C LYS A 52 -30.16 22.00 27.38
N ASN A 53 -29.69 21.75 28.59
CA ASN A 53 -28.26 21.63 28.89
C ASN A 53 -27.63 20.41 28.20
N PHE A 54 -28.33 19.28 28.19
CA PHE A 54 -27.92 18.07 27.48
C PHE A 54 -27.75 18.29 25.97
N ILE A 55 -28.73 18.92 25.31
CA ILE A 55 -28.67 19.22 23.87
C ILE A 55 -27.53 20.18 23.55
N LYS A 56 -27.33 21.22 24.37
CA LYS A 56 -26.20 22.17 24.22
C LYS A 56 -24.85 21.46 24.33
N GLY A 57 -24.69 20.53 25.28
CA GLY A 57 -23.49 19.72 25.43
C GLY A 57 -23.18 18.89 24.17
N LYS A 58 -24.19 18.19 23.63
CA LYS A 58 -24.08 17.39 22.41
C LYS A 58 -23.64 18.19 21.18
N ILE A 59 -24.17 19.39 20.99
CA ILE A 59 -23.80 20.27 19.87
C ILE A 59 -22.33 20.69 19.98
N LYS A 60 -21.87 21.00 21.21
CA LYS A 60 -20.47 21.37 21.47
C LYS A 60 -19.51 20.21 21.16
N ASP A 61 -19.87 18.99 21.55
CA ASP A 61 -19.07 17.80 21.30
C ASP A 61 -18.97 17.44 19.82
N LYS A 62 -20.08 17.58 19.06
CA LYS A 62 -20.07 17.36 17.60
C LYS A 62 -19.11 18.32 16.89
N LYS A 63 -19.19 19.62 17.20
CA LYS A 63 -18.29 20.63 16.63
C LYS A 63 -16.82 20.36 16.97
N LEU A 64 -16.53 19.89 18.19
CA LEU A 64 -15.17 19.53 18.58
C LEU A 64 -14.63 18.30 17.83
N LYS A 65 -15.49 17.31 17.55
CA LYS A 65 -15.10 16.10 16.79
C LYS A 65 -14.83 16.43 15.33
N GLU A 66 -15.69 17.22 14.68
CA GLU A 66 -15.52 17.65 13.29
C GLU A 66 -14.20 18.41 13.07
N ASN A 67 -13.84 19.32 14.00
CA ASN A 67 -12.58 20.05 13.92
C ASN A 67 -11.35 19.13 14.07
N LYS A 68 -11.40 18.18 15.00
CA LYS A 68 -10.30 17.21 15.18
C LYS A 68 -10.14 16.29 13.97
N GLU A 69 -11.23 15.87 13.36
CA GLU A 69 -11.20 14.99 12.19
C GLU A 69 -10.63 15.72 10.96
N ASN A 70 -11.02 16.97 10.75
CA ASN A 70 -10.44 17.83 9.70
C ASN A 70 -8.93 18.05 9.90
N ASP A 71 -8.47 18.28 11.14
CA ASP A 71 -7.03 18.41 11.44
C ASP A 71 -6.24 17.13 11.18
N ILE A 72 -6.83 15.96 11.44
CA ILE A 72 -6.21 14.64 11.16
C ILE A 72 -6.11 14.40 9.65
N ILE A 73 -7.14 14.76 8.87
CA ILE A 73 -7.16 14.61 7.41
C ILE A 73 -6.10 15.52 6.76
N VAL A 74 -5.97 16.75 7.25
CA VAL A 74 -4.95 17.71 6.74
C VAL A 74 -3.53 17.22 7.07
N LYS A 75 -3.30 16.64 8.26
CA LYS A 75 -2.00 16.06 8.64
C LYS A 75 -1.65 14.83 7.82
N LYS A 76 -2.61 13.94 7.53
CA LYS A 76 -2.40 12.76 6.67
C LYS A 76 -2.01 13.13 5.23
N LYS A 77 -2.58 14.21 4.67
CA LYS A 77 -2.22 14.69 3.31
C LYS A 77 -0.80 15.26 3.20
N LYS A 78 -0.17 15.66 4.32
CA LYS A 78 1.17 16.29 4.33
C LYS A 78 2.33 15.33 4.65
N GLN A 79 2.08 14.06 4.96
CA GLN A 79 3.16 13.08 5.04
C GLN A 79 3.71 12.80 3.64
N LYS A 80 4.68 13.60 3.22
CA LYS A 80 5.57 13.28 2.10
C LYS A 80 6.15 11.91 2.40
N ILE A 81 5.76 10.90 1.62
CA ILE A 81 6.31 9.54 1.69
C ILE A 81 7.82 9.68 1.50
N LYS A 82 8.58 9.61 2.60
CA LYS A 82 10.04 9.58 2.54
C LYS A 82 10.38 8.29 1.82
N ARG A 83 10.93 8.42 0.62
CA ARG A 83 11.36 7.26 -0.17
C ARG A 83 12.45 6.53 0.62
N PRO A 84 12.39 5.20 0.74
CA PRO A 84 13.41 4.44 1.46
C PRO A 84 14.76 4.60 0.74
N PHE A 85 15.79 4.93 1.51
CA PHE A 85 17.16 5.17 1.02
C PHE A 85 17.70 4.01 0.18
N GLY A 86 17.24 2.78 0.46
CA GLY A 86 17.62 1.56 -0.26
C GLY A 86 17.28 1.57 -1.76
N ILE A 87 16.23 2.27 -2.20
CA ILE A 87 15.88 2.32 -3.63
C ILE A 87 16.96 3.06 -4.43
N ASN A 88 17.51 4.15 -3.90
CA ASN A 88 18.54 4.90 -4.61
C ASN A 88 19.82 4.07 -4.78
N ILE A 89 20.20 3.30 -3.75
CA ILE A 89 21.35 2.38 -3.82
C ILE A 89 21.12 1.33 -4.90
N LEU A 90 19.92 0.74 -4.94
CA LEU A 90 19.56 -0.30 -5.90
C LEU A 90 19.62 0.22 -7.35
N VAL A 91 19.14 1.43 -7.59
CA VAL A 91 19.21 2.09 -8.90
C VAL A 91 20.67 2.35 -9.31
N SER A 92 21.52 2.82 -8.40
CA SER A 92 22.94 3.05 -8.69
C SER A 92 23.68 1.76 -9.05
N ILE A 93 23.39 0.67 -8.34
CA ILE A 93 23.99 -0.66 -8.62
C ILE A 93 23.58 -1.15 -10.01
N LEU A 94 22.30 -1.01 -10.39
CA LEU A 94 21.82 -1.43 -11.71
C LEU A 94 22.49 -0.67 -12.86
N ILE A 95 22.66 0.64 -12.70
CA ILE A 95 23.37 1.48 -13.69
C ILE A 95 24.83 1.03 -13.82
N LEU A 96 25.52 0.82 -12.69
CA LEU A 96 26.91 0.37 -12.69
C LEU A 96 27.07 -0.99 -13.38
N GLN A 97 26.17 -1.94 -13.11
CA GLN A 97 26.20 -3.26 -13.73
C GLN A 97 25.98 -3.21 -15.25
N ALA A 98 25.11 -2.31 -15.74
CA ALA A 98 24.90 -2.12 -17.17
C ALA A 98 26.15 -1.57 -17.86
N LEU A 99 26.85 -0.63 -17.23
CA LEU A 99 28.12 -0.08 -17.75
C LEU A 99 29.22 -1.15 -17.81
N ILE A 100 29.37 -1.96 -16.75
CA ILE A 100 30.33 -3.08 -16.72
C ILE A 100 30.01 -4.09 -17.84
N SER A 101 28.73 -4.42 -18.04
CA SER A 101 28.30 -5.36 -19.07
C SER A 101 28.62 -4.85 -20.48
N ALA A 102 28.36 -3.56 -20.75
CA ALA A 102 28.71 -2.92 -22.02
C ALA A 102 30.23 -2.88 -22.25
N TYR A 103 31.01 -2.61 -21.20
CA TYR A 103 32.47 -2.63 -21.25
C TYR A 103 33.01 -4.02 -21.58
N ILE A 104 32.54 -5.07 -20.88
CA ILE A 104 32.93 -6.46 -21.15
C ILE A 104 32.59 -6.87 -22.59
N TYR A 105 31.40 -6.49 -23.08
CA TYR A 105 30.99 -6.77 -24.45
C TYR A 105 31.97 -6.19 -25.48
N TYR A 106 32.37 -4.93 -25.30
CA TYR A 106 33.32 -4.27 -26.20
C TYR A 106 34.64 -5.06 -26.34
N TYR A 107 35.12 -5.67 -25.25
CA TYR A 107 36.32 -6.52 -25.27
C TYR A 107 36.10 -7.90 -25.87
N ILE A 108 34.89 -8.46 -25.79
CA ILE A 108 34.57 -9.83 -26.24
C ILE A 108 34.12 -9.89 -27.71
N VAL A 109 33.66 -8.78 -28.30
CA VAL A 109 33.20 -8.71 -29.70
C VAL A 109 34.20 -9.26 -30.74
N GLY A 110 35.49 -9.31 -30.41
CA GLY A 110 36.51 -9.94 -31.26
C GLY A 110 36.47 -11.48 -31.35
N ILE A 111 35.60 -12.16 -30.58
CA ILE A 111 35.50 -13.63 -30.56
C ILE A 111 34.31 -14.05 -31.42
N GLU A 112 34.60 -14.60 -32.60
CA GLU A 112 33.59 -15.06 -33.56
C GLU A 112 32.75 -16.22 -32.97
N GLY A 113 31.42 -16.05 -32.93
CA GLY A 113 30.47 -17.12 -32.61
C GLY A 113 29.40 -16.79 -31.58
N THR A 114 29.57 -15.76 -30.75
CA THR A 114 28.61 -15.46 -29.67
C THR A 114 27.88 -14.12 -29.82
N ILE A 115 28.14 -13.36 -30.88
CA ILE A 115 27.70 -11.96 -31.06
C ILE A 115 26.18 -11.80 -30.91
N SER A 116 25.35 -12.67 -31.49
CA SER A 116 23.89 -12.54 -31.44
C SER A 116 23.29 -12.71 -30.03
N LEU A 117 23.77 -13.71 -29.27
CA LEU A 117 23.29 -13.96 -27.90
C LEU A 117 23.70 -12.84 -26.94
N TRP A 118 24.89 -12.27 -27.13
CA TRP A 118 25.37 -11.14 -26.34
C TRP A 118 24.61 -9.85 -26.61
N ILE A 119 24.31 -9.56 -27.88
CA ILE A 119 23.48 -8.40 -28.24
C ILE A 119 22.09 -8.51 -27.59
N TYR A 120 21.48 -9.69 -27.62
CA TYR A 120 20.18 -9.94 -26.99
C TYR A 120 20.25 -9.76 -25.46
N TYR A 121 21.28 -10.30 -24.81
CA TYR A 121 21.49 -10.16 -23.38
C TYR A 121 21.67 -8.69 -22.97
N ILE A 122 22.50 -7.93 -23.70
CA ILE A 122 22.75 -6.51 -23.44
C ILE A 122 21.48 -5.69 -23.65
N ALA A 123 20.74 -5.93 -24.73
CA ALA A 123 19.50 -5.21 -25.01
C ALA A 123 18.47 -5.39 -23.88
N ILE A 124 18.24 -6.64 -23.45
CA ILE A 124 17.33 -6.96 -22.34
C ILE A 124 17.81 -6.31 -21.04
N PHE A 125 19.11 -6.40 -20.77
CA PHE A 125 19.69 -5.86 -19.56
C PHE A 125 19.59 -4.33 -19.53
N SER A 126 19.90 -3.64 -20.62
CA SER A 126 19.76 -2.19 -20.75
C SER A 126 18.31 -1.73 -20.59
N ILE A 127 17.35 -2.45 -21.19
CA ILE A 127 15.93 -2.16 -21.03
C ILE A 127 15.51 -2.33 -19.55
N SER A 128 15.95 -3.40 -18.90
CA SER A 128 15.66 -3.63 -17.47
C SER A 128 16.25 -2.54 -16.56
N ALA A 129 17.46 -2.07 -16.87
CA ALA A 129 18.17 -1.04 -16.12
C ALA A 129 17.48 0.34 -16.21
N ILE A 130 16.59 0.55 -17.19
CA ILE A 130 15.79 1.78 -17.32
C ILE A 130 14.40 1.59 -16.71
N ILE A 131 13.72 0.48 -17.03
CA ILE A 131 12.34 0.23 -16.64
C ILE A 131 12.20 0.00 -15.13
N LEU A 132 13.11 -0.77 -14.52
CA LEU A 132 13.05 -1.10 -13.09
C LEU A 132 13.25 0.12 -12.20
N PRO A 133 14.29 0.94 -12.39
CA PRO A 133 14.44 2.19 -11.64
C PRO A 133 13.24 3.12 -11.80
N TYR A 134 12.71 3.25 -13.01
CA TYR A 134 11.55 4.11 -13.25
C TYR A 134 10.31 3.62 -12.46
N GLY A 135 10.04 2.32 -12.51
CA GLY A 135 8.93 1.71 -11.77
C GLY A 135 9.10 1.81 -10.25
N LEU A 136 10.31 1.57 -9.74
CA LEU A 136 10.65 1.69 -8.32
C LEU A 136 10.56 3.14 -7.83
N LEU A 137 11.02 4.12 -8.61
CA LEU A 137 10.95 5.56 -8.27
C LEU A 137 9.52 6.08 -8.21
N LYS A 138 8.61 5.50 -9.01
CA LYS A 138 7.16 5.81 -8.96
C LYS A 138 6.40 4.97 -7.94
N GLY A 139 7.06 4.06 -7.21
CA GLY A 139 6.43 3.21 -6.20
C GLY A 139 5.38 2.26 -6.78
N ARG A 140 5.51 1.87 -8.06
CA ARG A 140 4.54 0.97 -8.69
C ARG A 140 4.91 -0.49 -8.41
N GLY A 141 3.97 -1.26 -7.87
CA GLY A 141 4.18 -2.66 -7.49
C GLY A 141 4.65 -3.58 -8.63
N TRP A 142 4.28 -3.27 -9.88
CA TRP A 142 4.71 -4.06 -11.05
C TRP A 142 6.22 -4.04 -11.29
N ALA A 143 6.94 -3.05 -10.75
CA ALA A 143 8.40 -3.01 -10.87
C ALA A 143 9.05 -4.22 -10.19
N TRP A 144 8.52 -4.65 -9.04
CA TRP A 144 9.04 -5.81 -8.32
C TRP A 144 8.76 -7.12 -9.05
N THR A 145 7.58 -7.26 -9.66
CA THR A 145 7.23 -8.47 -10.41
C THR A 145 8.07 -8.59 -11.69
N LEU A 146 8.23 -7.50 -12.43
CA LEU A 146 9.14 -7.47 -13.59
C LEU A 146 10.59 -7.76 -13.19
N GLY A 147 11.05 -7.18 -12.08
CA GLY A 147 12.41 -7.41 -11.59
C GLY A 147 12.66 -8.87 -11.22
N GLY A 148 11.71 -9.49 -10.52
CA GLY A 148 11.77 -10.90 -10.15
C GLY A 148 11.77 -11.82 -11.37
N ILE A 149 10.93 -11.54 -12.37
CA ILE A 149 10.87 -12.33 -13.62
C ILE A 149 12.21 -12.23 -14.37
N MET A 150 12.76 -11.03 -14.51
CA MET A 150 14.03 -10.84 -15.22
C MET A 150 15.21 -11.48 -14.48
N PHE A 151 15.23 -11.42 -13.15
CA PHE A 151 16.21 -12.13 -12.34
C PHE A 151 16.08 -13.65 -12.48
N ALA A 152 14.87 -14.20 -12.49
CA ALA A 152 14.65 -15.62 -12.69
C ALA A 152 15.10 -16.08 -14.09
N MET A 153 14.88 -15.26 -15.11
CA MET A 153 15.29 -15.56 -16.49
C MET A 153 16.81 -15.44 -16.72
N SER A 154 17.54 -14.68 -15.88
CA SER A 154 19.00 -14.55 -16.01
C SER A 154 19.77 -15.73 -15.39
N ILE A 155 19.15 -16.50 -14.49
CA ILE A 155 19.80 -17.66 -13.85
C ILE A 155 20.13 -18.76 -14.88
N PRO A 156 19.20 -19.24 -15.74
CA PRO A 156 19.51 -20.28 -16.73
C PRO A 156 20.59 -19.86 -17.73
N THR A 157 20.57 -18.60 -18.18
CA THR A 157 21.58 -18.09 -19.11
C THR A 157 22.95 -18.00 -18.46
N GLY A 158 23.02 -17.58 -17.19
CA GLY A 158 24.24 -17.61 -16.39
C GLY A 158 24.81 -19.02 -16.20
N ILE A 159 23.96 -20.02 -15.94
CA ILE A 159 24.37 -21.42 -15.76
C ILE A 159 24.96 -21.98 -17.07
N ILE A 160 24.30 -21.78 -18.21
CA ILE A 160 24.79 -22.25 -19.52
C ILE A 160 26.14 -21.62 -19.85
N PHE A 161 26.28 -20.32 -19.59
CA PHE A 161 27.52 -19.59 -19.82
C PHE A 161 28.65 -20.08 -18.92
N PHE A 162 28.39 -20.27 -17.63
CA PHE A 162 29.37 -20.78 -16.67
C PHE A 162 29.79 -22.22 -17.00
N TYR A 163 28.82 -23.03 -17.43
CA TYR A 163 29.06 -24.39 -17.91
C TYR A 163 29.95 -24.39 -19.16
N TYR A 164 29.70 -23.48 -20.12
CA TYR A 164 30.51 -23.38 -21.33
C TYR A 164 31.95 -22.96 -21.03
N ILE A 165 32.16 -21.93 -20.20
CA ILE A 165 33.51 -21.46 -19.80
C ILE A 165 34.31 -22.52 -19.04
N THR A 166 33.63 -23.37 -18.27
CA THR A 166 34.30 -24.42 -17.48
C THR A 166 34.73 -25.63 -18.32
N ARG A 167 34.32 -25.72 -19.59
CA ARG A 167 34.75 -26.80 -20.49
C ARG A 167 36.26 -26.75 -20.78
N PRO A 168 36.95 -27.90 -20.81
CA PRO A 168 38.40 -27.95 -21.00
C PRO A 168 38.85 -27.40 -22.36
N HIS A 169 38.10 -27.60 -23.43
CA HIS A 169 38.44 -27.06 -24.76
C HIS A 169 38.43 -25.52 -24.79
N VAL A 170 37.61 -24.87 -23.96
CA VAL A 170 37.59 -23.41 -23.82
C VAL A 170 38.79 -22.93 -23.01
N ARG A 171 39.21 -23.67 -21.97
CA ARG A 171 40.40 -23.34 -21.17
C ARG A 171 41.69 -23.35 -21.99
N VAL A 172 41.84 -24.35 -22.86
CA VAL A 172 42.97 -24.46 -23.80
C VAL A 172 42.98 -23.26 -24.77
N PHE A 173 41.82 -22.81 -25.24
CA PHE A 173 41.70 -21.64 -26.12
C PHE A 173 42.14 -20.33 -25.45
N PHE A 174 42.01 -20.22 -24.13
CA PHE A 174 42.47 -19.06 -23.35
C PHE A 174 43.90 -19.20 -22.80
N GLY A 175 44.66 -20.22 -23.21
CA GLY A 175 46.07 -20.39 -22.82
C GLY A 175 46.30 -20.62 -21.33
N LYS A 176 45.28 -21.12 -20.60
CA LYS A 176 45.41 -21.57 -19.21
C LYS A 176 45.57 -23.09 -19.21
N ASP A 177 46.81 -23.55 -19.22
CA ASP A 177 47.17 -24.91 -18.80
C ASP A 177 47.07 -25.05 -17.27
#